data_AF-A0A507WJ10-F1
#
_entry.id   AF-A0A507WJ10-F1
#
_cell.length_a   1.000
_cell.length_b   1.000
_cell.length_c   1.000
_cell.angle_alpha   90.00
_cell.angle_beta   90.00
_cell.angle_gamma   90.00
#
_symmetry.space_group_name_H-M   'P 1'
#
loop_
_entity.id
_entity.type
_entity.pdbx_description
1 polymer ?
#
loop_
_entity_poly.entity_id
_entity_poly.type
_entity_poly.pdbx_seq_one_letter_code
_entity_poly.pdbx_strand_id
1 'polypeptide(L)'
;MLPIIAPISSHALDADLAQLPELARILTHKDYEVWLASAEKIPSILQEIGRLREISFRAAGEGTGQPIDLDHFDTYYQHLFIWHKERHAVIGAYRLGFSGDIMPEHGLNGFYTYQLFDYTPAFIEQLQPCIELGRSFIRVEDQRNFVPLLLLWRGISTTAYLNPQYRRLFGPVSISADIPSLLRQLLAETLLKLHGEPELSAHIKARNPLPDRHFCPDMLAGITHSKELESILQANMPDVRMPVLLRQYLNLNGRLLSFSLDPQFSNTLDGLVLVDLDRVDQQTLSRYMGSQAAHDFLKKVDIDSYKPHAA
;
A
#
# COMPACT_ATOMS: atom_id res chain seq x y z
N MET A 1 24.30 5.13 5.83
CA MET A 1 23.57 3.98 5.24
C MET A 1 24.51 2.80 5.14
N LEU A 2 24.03 1.61 5.49
CA LEU A 2 24.79 0.37 5.36
C LEU A 2 24.69 -0.18 3.92
N PRO A 3 25.68 -0.96 3.45
CA PRO A 3 25.60 -1.64 2.15
C PRO A 3 24.40 -2.58 2.10
N ILE A 4 23.68 -2.58 0.99
CA ILE A 4 22.57 -3.50 0.73
C ILE A 4 23.13 -4.90 0.50
N ILE A 5 22.43 -5.93 0.98
CA ILE A 5 22.84 -7.33 0.79
C ILE A 5 22.98 -7.69 -0.70
N ALA A 6 23.76 -8.75 -0.98
CA ALA A 6 23.88 -9.27 -2.34
C ALA A 6 22.53 -9.82 -2.85
N PRO A 7 22.30 -9.83 -4.18
CA PRO A 7 21.12 -10.46 -4.76
C PRO A 7 20.98 -11.92 -4.36
N ILE A 8 19.75 -12.35 -4.07
CA ILE A 8 19.45 -13.76 -3.85
C ILE A 8 19.51 -14.50 -5.19
N SER A 9 20.04 -15.72 -5.20
CA SER A 9 20.20 -16.49 -6.44
C SER A 9 18.85 -16.85 -7.04
N SER A 10 18.71 -16.73 -8.37
CA SER A 10 17.47 -17.07 -9.07
C SER A 10 17.01 -18.51 -8.79
N HIS A 11 17.94 -19.45 -8.68
CA HIS A 11 17.65 -20.85 -8.31
C HIS A 11 16.96 -20.96 -6.93
N ALA A 12 17.36 -20.16 -5.94
CA ALA A 12 16.70 -20.16 -4.63
C ALA A 12 15.29 -19.55 -4.72
N LEU A 13 15.13 -18.49 -5.51
CA LEU A 13 13.81 -17.88 -5.76
C LEU A 13 12.87 -18.85 -6.48
N ASP A 14 13.36 -19.56 -7.49
CA ASP A 14 12.61 -20.58 -8.22
C ASP A 14 12.20 -21.75 -7.31
N ALA A 15 13.09 -22.15 -6.39
CA ALA A 15 12.83 -23.22 -5.44
C ALA A 15 11.71 -22.88 -4.43
N ASP A 16 11.63 -21.63 -3.98
CA ASP A 16 10.50 -21.14 -3.18
C ASP A 16 9.20 -21.18 -4.01
N LEU A 17 9.25 -20.66 -5.25
CA LEU A 17 8.08 -20.57 -6.13
C LEU A 17 7.51 -21.97 -6.46
N ALA A 18 8.37 -22.95 -6.72
CA ALA A 18 7.98 -24.31 -7.06
C ALA A 18 7.27 -25.07 -5.91
N GLN A 19 7.42 -24.59 -4.67
CA GLN A 19 6.74 -25.17 -3.50
C GLN A 19 5.37 -24.55 -3.23
N LEU A 20 5.07 -23.42 -3.87
CA LEU A 20 3.78 -22.76 -3.70
C LEU A 20 2.67 -23.56 -4.39
N PRO A 21 1.51 -23.75 -3.73
CA PRO A 21 0.36 -24.37 -4.37
C PRO A 21 -0.15 -23.47 -5.50
N GLU A 22 -0.79 -24.06 -6.51
CA GLU A 22 -1.33 -23.30 -7.64
C GLU A 22 -2.32 -22.21 -7.20
N LEU A 23 -3.08 -22.45 -6.13
CA LEU A 23 -4.00 -21.47 -5.54
C LEU A 23 -3.31 -20.22 -4.97
N ALA A 24 -2.01 -20.26 -4.69
CA ALA A 24 -1.24 -19.08 -4.27
C ALA A 24 -0.98 -18.13 -5.45
N ARG A 25 -1.09 -18.59 -6.70
CA ARG A 25 -1.01 -17.76 -7.91
C ARG A 25 -2.38 -17.13 -8.18
N ILE A 26 -2.52 -15.87 -7.79
CA ILE A 26 -3.78 -15.12 -7.87
C ILE A 26 -4.10 -14.69 -9.31
N LEU A 27 -3.09 -14.35 -10.11
CA LEU A 27 -3.31 -13.98 -11.50
C LEU A 27 -2.08 -14.23 -12.38
N THR A 28 -2.33 -14.39 -13.68
CA THR A 28 -1.30 -14.43 -14.72
C THR A 28 -1.60 -13.38 -15.78
N HIS A 29 -0.59 -12.64 -16.22
CA HIS A 29 -0.69 -11.67 -17.30
C HIS A 29 0.57 -11.67 -18.15
N LYS A 30 0.52 -12.30 -19.33
CA LYS A 30 1.67 -12.50 -20.21
C LYS A 30 2.83 -13.17 -19.45
N ASP A 31 3.96 -12.48 -19.31
CA ASP A 31 5.17 -12.96 -18.66
C ASP A 31 5.19 -12.72 -17.15
N TYR A 32 4.15 -12.07 -16.62
CA TYR A 32 3.97 -11.80 -15.21
C TYR A 32 3.01 -12.78 -14.55
N GLU A 33 3.34 -13.18 -13.34
CA GLU A 33 2.45 -13.87 -12.41
C GLU A 33 2.38 -13.08 -11.11
N VAL A 34 1.22 -13.07 -10.45
CA VAL A 34 1.08 -12.47 -9.12
C VAL A 34 0.72 -13.55 -8.14
N TRP A 35 1.50 -13.57 -7.06
CA TRP A 35 1.45 -14.59 -6.02
C TRP A 35 1.13 -13.94 -4.69
N LEU A 36 0.43 -14.66 -3.82
CA LEU A 36 0.22 -14.31 -2.42
C LEU A 36 0.67 -15.48 -1.55
N ALA A 37 1.63 -15.22 -0.67
CA ALA A 37 2.20 -16.26 0.18
C ALA A 37 2.63 -15.73 1.55
N SER A 38 2.65 -16.61 2.56
CA SER A 38 3.20 -16.31 3.88
C SER A 38 4.73 -16.45 3.88
N ALA A 39 5.39 -15.73 4.79
CA ALA A 39 6.85 -15.71 4.91
C ALA A 39 7.49 -17.10 4.95
N GLU A 40 6.90 -18.04 5.69
CA GLU A 40 7.41 -19.41 5.86
C GLU A 40 7.53 -20.18 4.53
N LYS A 41 6.70 -19.86 3.55
CA LYS A 41 6.67 -20.55 2.25
C LYS A 41 7.63 -19.94 1.23
N ILE A 42 8.14 -18.74 1.49
CA ILE A 42 8.93 -17.94 0.54
C ILE A 42 10.15 -17.30 1.20
N PRO A 43 11.01 -18.02 1.94
CA PRO A 43 12.12 -17.43 2.69
C PRO A 43 13.13 -16.68 1.81
N SER A 44 13.47 -17.23 0.64
CA SER A 44 14.40 -16.64 -0.33
C SER A 44 13.78 -15.45 -1.06
N ILE A 45 12.52 -15.60 -1.51
CA ILE A 45 11.76 -14.52 -2.15
C ILE A 45 11.51 -13.36 -1.16
N LEU A 46 11.23 -13.64 0.11
CA LEU A 46 11.04 -12.60 1.13
C LEU A 46 12.33 -11.81 1.38
N GLN A 47 13.49 -12.48 1.43
CA GLN A 47 14.77 -11.79 1.50
C GLN A 47 15.02 -10.90 0.27
N GLU A 48 14.69 -11.38 -0.93
CA GLU A 48 14.81 -10.58 -2.16
C GLU A 48 13.81 -9.41 -2.16
N ILE A 49 12.59 -9.60 -1.67
CA ILE A 49 11.61 -8.52 -1.44
C ILE A 49 12.20 -7.45 -0.53
N GLY A 50 12.74 -7.82 0.63
CA GLY A 50 13.34 -6.86 1.56
C GLY A 50 14.55 -6.12 0.98
N ARG A 51 15.35 -6.81 0.15
CA ARG A 51 16.48 -6.20 -0.57
C ARG A 51 16.00 -5.18 -1.59
N LEU A 52 15.00 -5.54 -2.38
CA LEU A 52 14.44 -4.69 -3.43
C LEU A 52 13.62 -3.52 -2.89
N ARG A 53 12.95 -3.69 -1.74
CA ARG A 53 12.33 -2.62 -0.97
C ARG A 53 13.36 -1.55 -0.64
N GLU A 54 14.45 -1.92 0.06
CA GLU A 54 15.48 -0.96 0.46
C GLU A 54 16.13 -0.26 -0.75
N ILE A 55 16.38 -0.98 -1.85
CA ILE A 55 16.87 -0.37 -3.10
C ILE A 55 15.88 0.68 -3.62
N SER A 56 14.61 0.31 -3.72
CA SER A 56 13.58 1.16 -4.30
C SER A 56 13.29 2.38 -3.42
N PHE A 57 13.27 2.20 -2.11
CA PHE A 57 13.03 3.27 -1.14
C PHE A 57 14.19 4.27 -1.09
N ARG A 58 15.45 3.79 -1.06
CA ARG A 58 16.61 4.69 -1.15
C ARG A 58 16.62 5.51 -2.45
N ALA A 59 16.21 4.91 -3.56
CA ALA A 59 16.11 5.62 -4.84
C ALA A 59 15.05 6.74 -4.83
N ALA A 60 14.08 6.68 -3.91
CA ALA A 60 13.04 7.70 -3.72
C ALA A 60 13.37 8.73 -2.61
N GLY A 61 14.58 8.68 -2.03
CA GLY A 61 14.97 9.51 -0.89
C GLY A 61 14.39 9.02 0.45
N GLU A 62 13.90 7.79 0.48
CA GLU A 62 13.27 7.13 1.63
C GLU A 62 14.15 5.97 2.14
N GLY A 63 13.57 5.03 2.89
CA GLY A 63 14.23 3.78 3.29
C GLY A 63 14.81 3.82 4.70
N THR A 64 15.20 2.63 5.17
CA THR A 64 15.65 2.41 6.56
C THR A 64 17.14 2.70 6.75
N GLY A 65 17.90 2.71 5.65
CA GLY A 65 19.35 2.79 5.67
C GLY A 65 20.04 1.49 6.10
N GLN A 66 19.29 0.40 6.29
CA GLN A 66 19.78 -0.92 6.66
C GLN A 66 20.13 -1.78 5.43
N PRO A 67 20.86 -2.90 5.57
CA PRO A 67 21.19 -3.76 4.43
C PRO A 67 19.97 -4.38 3.72
N ILE A 68 18.84 -4.47 4.42
CA ILE A 68 17.59 -5.09 3.98
C ILE A 68 16.43 -4.43 4.73
N ASP A 69 15.31 -4.19 4.06
CA ASP A 69 14.06 -3.71 4.67
C ASP A 69 13.14 -4.89 4.99
N LEU A 70 13.39 -5.53 6.14
CA LEU A 70 12.51 -6.50 6.76
C LEU A 70 12.37 -6.19 8.25
N ASP A 71 11.15 -6.33 8.77
CA ASP A 71 10.81 -6.16 10.18
C ASP A 71 10.04 -7.39 10.71
N HIS A 72 9.62 -7.33 11.97
CA HIS A 72 8.91 -8.45 12.60
C HIS A 72 7.48 -8.64 12.08
N PHE A 73 6.87 -7.65 11.42
CA PHE A 73 5.55 -7.81 10.81
C PHE A 73 5.63 -8.74 9.59
N ASP A 74 6.76 -8.75 8.88
CA ASP A 74 6.93 -9.60 7.70
C ASP A 74 6.75 -11.09 7.99
N THR A 75 6.87 -11.56 9.24
CA THR A 75 6.76 -12.98 9.60
C THR A 75 5.33 -13.50 9.61
N TYR A 76 4.34 -12.67 9.92
CA TYR A 76 2.92 -13.04 9.99
C TYR A 76 2.03 -12.31 8.98
N TYR A 77 2.58 -11.33 8.25
CA TYR A 77 1.89 -10.74 7.10
C TYR A 77 2.01 -11.66 5.88
N GLN A 78 1.03 -11.52 4.98
CA GLN A 78 1.09 -12.13 3.65
C GLN A 78 1.83 -11.18 2.69
N HIS A 79 2.51 -11.76 1.71
CA HIS A 79 3.27 -11.02 0.72
C HIS A 79 2.66 -11.23 -0.66
N LEU A 80 2.09 -10.17 -1.23
CA LEU A 80 1.63 -10.13 -2.60
C LEU A 80 2.79 -9.67 -3.48
N PHE A 81 3.26 -10.49 -4.42
CA PHE A 81 4.40 -10.12 -5.25
C PHE A 81 4.21 -10.52 -6.71
N ILE A 82 4.87 -9.74 -7.59
CA ILE A 82 4.90 -10.00 -9.03
C ILE A 82 6.18 -10.75 -9.36
N TRP A 83 6.00 -11.91 -9.98
CA TRP A 83 7.07 -12.71 -10.56
C TRP A 83 7.12 -12.52 -12.08
N HIS A 84 8.30 -12.32 -12.64
CA HIS A 84 8.52 -12.30 -14.08
C HIS A 84 9.16 -13.61 -14.54
N LYS A 85 8.40 -14.40 -15.30
CA LYS A 85 8.79 -15.78 -15.68
C LYS A 85 10.11 -15.84 -16.42
N GLU A 86 10.31 -15.01 -17.44
CA GLU A 86 11.54 -15.07 -18.26
C GLU A 86 12.78 -14.51 -17.55
N ARG A 87 12.59 -13.54 -16.64
CA ARG A 87 13.69 -12.88 -15.92
C ARG A 87 14.05 -13.62 -14.63
N HIS A 88 13.21 -14.56 -14.20
CA HIS A 88 13.29 -15.21 -12.89
C HIS A 88 13.50 -14.19 -11.76
N ALA A 89 12.64 -13.18 -11.72
CA ALA A 89 12.82 -12.01 -10.85
C ALA A 89 11.51 -11.49 -10.25
N VAL A 90 11.61 -11.01 -9.02
CA VAL A 90 10.56 -10.20 -8.36
C VAL A 90 10.58 -8.79 -8.94
N ILE A 91 9.41 -8.31 -9.38
CA ILE A 91 9.24 -7.00 -10.03
C ILE A 91 8.69 -5.94 -9.09
N GLY A 92 7.85 -6.36 -8.17
CA GLY A 92 7.24 -5.48 -7.17
C GLY A 92 6.45 -6.31 -6.19
N ALA A 93 6.18 -5.73 -5.03
CA ALA A 93 5.41 -6.40 -3.99
C ALA A 93 4.59 -5.43 -3.16
N TYR A 94 3.68 -5.99 -2.38
CA TYR A 94 2.87 -5.37 -1.35
C TYR A 94 2.83 -6.29 -0.14
N ARG A 95 2.84 -5.72 1.06
CA ARG A 95 2.64 -6.44 2.32
C ARG A 95 1.18 -6.31 2.75
N LEU A 96 0.52 -7.42 3.07
CA LEU A 96 -0.91 -7.52 3.39
C LEU A 96 -1.10 -8.09 4.80
N GLY A 97 -1.67 -7.29 5.70
CA GLY A 97 -1.98 -7.68 7.06
C GLY A 97 -3.48 -7.87 7.25
N PHE A 98 -3.93 -9.11 7.40
CA PHE A 98 -5.35 -9.40 7.56
C PHE A 98 -5.78 -9.18 9.01
N SER A 99 -6.73 -8.27 9.23
CA SER A 99 -7.14 -7.89 10.58
C SER A 99 -7.76 -9.04 11.37
N GLY A 100 -8.35 -10.02 10.67
CA GLY A 100 -8.94 -11.22 11.27
C GLY A 100 -7.90 -12.15 11.90
N ASP A 101 -6.66 -12.12 11.41
CA ASP A 101 -5.55 -12.92 11.95
C ASP A 101 -4.74 -12.10 12.96
N ILE A 102 -4.43 -10.83 12.61
CA ILE A 102 -3.57 -9.96 13.41
C ILE A 102 -4.21 -9.59 14.75
N MET A 103 -5.48 -9.17 14.75
CA MET A 103 -6.09 -8.59 15.94
C MET A 103 -6.26 -9.59 17.08
N PRO A 104 -6.71 -10.85 16.84
CA PRO A 104 -6.79 -11.85 17.91
C PRO A 104 -5.44 -12.26 18.51
N GLU A 105 -4.38 -12.34 17.69
CA GLU A 105 -3.08 -12.86 18.13
C GLU A 105 -2.14 -11.78 18.69
N HIS A 106 -2.18 -10.57 18.12
CA HIS A 106 -1.21 -9.51 18.39
C HIS A 106 -1.85 -8.20 18.88
N GLY A 107 -3.18 -8.09 18.82
CA GLY A 107 -3.90 -6.86 19.13
C GLY A 107 -3.46 -5.68 18.25
N LEU A 108 -3.60 -4.45 18.75
CA LEU A 108 -3.25 -3.24 17.98
C LEU A 108 -1.76 -3.17 17.63
N ASN A 109 -0.87 -3.70 18.49
CA ASN A 109 0.57 -3.71 18.25
C ASN A 109 0.98 -4.64 17.09
N GLY A 110 0.07 -5.51 16.63
CA GLY A 110 0.30 -6.34 15.46
C GLY A 110 0.18 -5.60 14.13
N PHE A 111 -0.30 -4.36 14.13
CA PHE A 111 -0.41 -3.55 12.92
C PHE A 111 0.81 -2.64 12.76
N TYR A 112 1.44 -2.65 11.59
CA TYR A 112 2.56 -1.76 11.29
C TYR A 112 2.16 -0.29 11.43
N THR A 113 0.98 0.09 10.93
CA THR A 113 0.48 1.47 11.01
C THR A 113 0.28 1.94 12.45
N TYR A 114 0.12 1.03 13.42
CA TYR A 114 0.06 1.40 14.83
C TYR A 114 1.38 1.97 15.36
N GLN A 115 2.52 1.69 14.70
CA GLN A 115 3.81 2.32 14.98
C GLN A 115 3.91 3.77 14.49
N LEU A 116 3.05 4.16 13.55
CA LEU A 116 3.01 5.53 13.00
C LEU A 116 1.86 6.35 13.60
N PHE A 117 0.77 5.67 13.94
CA PHE A 117 -0.50 6.25 14.38
C PHE A 117 -1.03 5.50 15.61
N ASP A 118 -1.13 6.19 16.73
CA ASP A 118 -1.79 5.66 17.92
C ASP A 118 -3.30 5.80 17.78
N TYR A 119 -3.97 4.72 17.37
CA TYR A 119 -5.42 4.65 17.22
C TYR A 119 -6.08 3.73 18.25
N THR A 120 -7.32 4.03 18.60
CA THR A 120 -8.06 3.26 19.62
C THR A 120 -8.56 1.90 19.08
N PRO A 121 -8.92 0.93 19.95
CA PRO A 121 -9.58 -0.30 19.50
C PRO A 121 -10.85 -0.03 18.69
N ALA A 122 -11.63 0.99 19.09
CA ALA A 122 -12.83 1.42 18.39
C ALA A 122 -12.59 1.84 16.93
N PHE A 123 -11.40 2.33 16.58
CA PHE A 123 -11.05 2.60 15.18
C PHE A 123 -11.01 1.29 14.38
N ILE A 124 -10.25 0.31 14.85
CA ILE A 124 -10.12 -0.98 14.16
C ILE A 124 -11.45 -1.72 14.14
N GLU A 125 -12.22 -1.73 15.24
CA GLU A 125 -13.54 -2.36 15.31
C GLU A 125 -14.52 -1.83 14.26
N GLN A 126 -14.46 -0.53 13.93
CA GLN A 126 -15.25 0.07 12.85
C GLN A 126 -14.78 -0.38 11.45
N LEU A 127 -13.53 -0.81 11.31
CA LEU A 127 -12.92 -1.23 10.06
C LEU A 127 -12.90 -2.75 9.84
N GLN A 128 -12.96 -3.57 10.88
CA GLN A 128 -12.85 -5.02 10.69
C GLN A 128 -14.07 -5.64 9.96
N PRO A 129 -13.86 -6.67 9.13
CA PRO A 129 -12.56 -7.17 8.66
C PRO A 129 -11.93 -6.20 7.65
N CYS A 130 -10.63 -5.93 7.81
CA CYS A 130 -9.85 -5.07 6.90
C CYS A 130 -8.48 -5.67 6.57
N ILE A 131 -7.85 -5.15 5.52
CA ILE A 131 -6.49 -5.49 5.13
C ILE A 131 -5.62 -4.26 5.32
N GLU A 132 -4.61 -4.37 6.17
CA GLU A 132 -3.53 -3.40 6.23
C GLU A 132 -2.60 -3.60 5.02
N LEU A 133 -2.37 -2.53 4.28
CA LEU A 133 -1.52 -2.47 3.11
C LEU A 133 -0.25 -1.68 3.46
N GLY A 134 0.93 -2.21 3.16
CA GLY A 134 2.17 -1.46 3.35
C GLY A 134 3.34 -1.95 2.49
N ARG A 135 4.46 -1.23 2.62
CA ARG A 135 5.77 -1.59 2.06
C ARG A 135 5.74 -1.92 0.56
N SER A 136 4.93 -1.17 -0.18
CA SER A 136 4.79 -1.38 -1.62
C SER A 136 5.99 -0.83 -2.37
N PHE A 137 6.51 -1.60 -3.31
CA PHE A 137 7.55 -1.13 -4.20
C PHE A 137 7.38 -1.71 -5.60
N ILE A 138 7.97 -1.02 -6.57
CA ILE A 138 8.27 -1.54 -7.90
C ILE A 138 9.75 -1.35 -8.10
N ARG A 139 10.41 -2.40 -8.58
CA ARG A 139 11.83 -2.43 -8.89
C ARG A 139 12.19 -1.24 -9.77
N VAL A 140 13.28 -0.55 -9.45
CA VAL A 140 13.66 0.76 -10.03
C VAL A 140 13.61 0.76 -11.56
N GLU A 141 14.13 -0.30 -12.19
CA GLU A 141 14.16 -0.41 -13.66
C GLU A 141 12.75 -0.53 -14.29
N ASP A 142 11.78 -1.01 -13.54
CA ASP A 142 10.41 -1.27 -13.98
C ASP A 142 9.43 -0.12 -13.64
N GLN A 143 9.86 0.92 -12.89
CA GLN A 143 8.97 2.00 -12.41
C GLN A 143 8.37 2.87 -13.51
N ARG A 144 8.97 2.91 -14.70
CA ARG A 144 8.41 3.63 -15.87
C ARG A 144 7.31 2.83 -16.57
N ASN A 145 7.18 1.54 -16.26
CA ASN A 145 6.14 0.69 -16.79
C ASN A 145 4.88 0.77 -15.89
N PHE A 146 3.72 1.02 -16.48
CA PHE A 146 2.46 1.08 -15.73
C PHE A 146 1.95 -0.31 -15.32
N VAL A 147 2.39 -1.37 -16.00
CA VAL A 147 1.86 -2.74 -15.83
C VAL A 147 2.10 -3.28 -14.41
N PRO A 148 3.31 -3.20 -13.81
CA PRO A 148 3.53 -3.73 -12.47
C PRO A 148 2.61 -3.13 -11.40
N LEU A 149 2.43 -1.80 -11.38
CA LEU A 149 1.52 -1.18 -10.42
C LEU A 149 0.08 -1.66 -10.61
N LEU A 150 -0.36 -1.74 -11.87
CA LEU A 150 -1.68 -2.26 -12.20
C LEU A 150 -1.84 -3.70 -11.71
N LEU A 151 -0.85 -4.57 -11.91
CA LEU A 151 -0.90 -5.97 -11.48
C LEU A 151 -0.93 -6.13 -9.96
N LEU A 152 -0.20 -5.30 -9.19
CA LEU A 152 -0.32 -5.29 -7.72
C LEU A 152 -1.74 -4.95 -7.29
N TRP A 153 -2.34 -3.90 -7.86
CA TRP A 153 -3.71 -3.50 -7.53
C TRP A 153 -4.77 -4.49 -8.01
N ARG A 154 -4.53 -5.17 -9.13
CA ARG A 154 -5.35 -6.32 -9.55
C ARG A 154 -5.23 -7.46 -8.53
N GLY A 155 -4.03 -7.78 -8.07
CA GLY A 155 -3.78 -8.77 -7.03
C GLY A 155 -4.54 -8.45 -5.73
N ILE A 156 -4.41 -7.24 -5.21
CA ILE A 156 -5.16 -6.77 -4.01
C ILE A 156 -6.66 -6.90 -4.23
N SER A 157 -7.17 -6.48 -5.39
CA SER A 157 -8.60 -6.54 -5.69
C SER A 157 -9.10 -7.98 -5.81
N THR A 158 -8.32 -8.88 -6.41
CA THR A 158 -8.66 -10.30 -6.48
C THR A 158 -8.61 -10.94 -5.09
N THR A 159 -7.65 -10.57 -4.24
CA THR A 159 -7.61 -11.02 -2.84
C THR A 159 -8.88 -10.61 -2.09
N ALA A 160 -9.33 -9.35 -2.23
CA ALA A 160 -10.59 -8.88 -1.64
C ALA A 160 -11.81 -9.60 -2.23
N TYR A 161 -11.83 -9.87 -3.54
CA TYR A 161 -12.92 -10.60 -4.19
C TYR A 161 -13.02 -12.05 -3.68
N LEU A 162 -11.89 -12.75 -3.54
CA LEU A 162 -11.84 -14.12 -3.02
C LEU A 162 -12.12 -14.19 -1.51
N ASN A 163 -12.02 -13.06 -0.80
CA ASN A 163 -12.29 -12.95 0.62
C ASN A 163 -13.25 -11.78 0.88
N PRO A 164 -14.53 -11.89 0.47
CA PRO A 164 -15.47 -10.77 0.39
C PRO A 164 -15.83 -10.13 1.73
N GLN A 165 -15.39 -10.71 2.84
CA GLN A 165 -15.46 -10.10 4.17
C GLN A 165 -14.46 -8.94 4.35
N TYR A 166 -13.36 -8.93 3.58
CA TYR A 166 -12.33 -7.89 3.61
C TYR A 166 -12.61 -6.80 2.58
N ARG A 167 -13.48 -5.85 2.94
CA ARG A 167 -13.91 -4.76 2.04
C ARG A 167 -13.21 -3.43 2.26
N ARG A 168 -12.47 -3.32 3.36
CA ARG A 168 -11.79 -2.10 3.76
C ARG A 168 -10.28 -2.34 3.70
N LEU A 169 -9.59 -1.45 3.02
CA LEU A 169 -8.14 -1.44 2.90
C LEU A 169 -7.63 -0.21 3.63
N PHE A 170 -6.59 -0.34 4.45
CA PHE A 170 -6.00 0.82 5.11
C PHE A 170 -4.48 0.68 5.14
N GLY A 171 -3.76 1.79 5.21
CA GLY A 171 -2.30 1.73 5.16
C GLY A 171 -1.65 3.09 5.05
N PRO A 172 -0.33 3.17 5.24
CA PRO A 172 0.40 4.41 5.04
C PRO A 172 0.69 4.61 3.55
N VAL A 173 0.59 5.85 3.10
CA VAL A 173 1.15 6.30 1.82
C VAL A 173 2.21 7.35 2.08
N SER A 174 3.39 7.09 1.55
CA SER A 174 4.59 7.89 1.81
C SER A 174 4.70 9.08 0.86
N ILE A 175 5.14 10.20 1.43
CA ILE A 175 5.47 11.45 0.74
C ILE A 175 6.91 11.80 1.11
N SER A 176 7.79 11.70 0.11
CA SER A 176 9.23 11.87 0.26
C SER A 176 9.62 13.14 1.04
N ALA A 177 10.66 12.98 1.87
CA ALA A 177 11.26 14.07 2.64
C ALA A 177 11.98 15.12 1.77
N ASP A 178 12.25 14.80 0.50
CA ASP A 178 12.81 15.75 -0.48
C ASP A 178 11.86 16.93 -0.75
N ILE A 179 10.56 16.76 -0.45
CA ILE A 179 9.60 17.87 -0.49
C ILE A 179 9.81 18.74 0.77
N PRO A 180 10.03 20.06 0.61
CA PRO A 180 10.18 21.00 1.72
C PRO A 180 9.05 20.89 2.73
N SER A 181 9.38 21.04 4.02
CA SER A 181 8.43 20.88 5.13
C SER A 181 7.16 21.72 4.97
N LEU A 182 7.30 22.97 4.50
CA LEU A 182 6.16 23.86 4.26
C LEU A 182 5.20 23.32 3.17
N LEU A 183 5.73 22.74 2.10
CA LEU A 183 4.92 22.15 1.03
C LEU A 183 4.31 20.82 1.45
N ARG A 184 5.03 20.00 2.24
CA ARG A 184 4.47 18.81 2.86
C ARG A 184 3.29 19.15 3.79
N GLN A 185 3.41 20.23 4.57
CA GLN A 185 2.32 20.70 5.42
C GLN A 185 1.10 21.19 4.62
N LEU A 186 1.34 21.98 3.56
CA LEU A 186 0.27 22.44 2.66
C LEU A 186 -0.47 21.25 2.05
N LEU A 187 0.30 20.26 1.58
CA LEU A 187 -0.22 19.04 1.00
C LEU A 187 -1.06 18.26 2.03
N ALA A 188 -0.54 18.02 3.24
CA ALA A 188 -1.25 17.31 4.28
C ALA A 188 -2.57 17.99 4.67
N GLU A 189 -2.54 19.30 4.96
CA GLU A 189 -3.73 20.07 5.35
C GLU A 189 -4.76 20.12 4.24
N THR A 190 -4.32 20.32 2.99
CA THR A 190 -5.22 20.33 1.84
C THR A 190 -5.86 18.96 1.61
N LEU A 191 -5.09 17.87 1.71
CA LEU A 191 -5.62 16.52 1.54
C LEU A 191 -6.58 16.13 2.66
N LEU A 192 -6.31 16.49 3.91
CA LEU A 192 -7.27 16.30 5.02
C LEU A 192 -8.54 17.12 4.79
N LYS A 193 -8.44 18.36 4.29
CA LYS A 193 -9.60 19.18 3.96
C LYS A 193 -10.46 18.55 2.85
N LEU A 194 -9.83 18.09 1.76
CA LEU A 194 -10.54 17.60 0.57
C LEU A 194 -11.02 16.16 0.71
N HIS A 195 -10.22 15.30 1.36
CA HIS A 195 -10.39 13.85 1.38
C HIS A 195 -10.42 13.27 2.80
N GLY A 196 -10.51 14.11 3.84
CA GLY A 196 -10.48 13.66 5.23
C GLY A 196 -11.78 13.02 5.69
N GLU A 197 -11.69 12.12 6.68
CA GLU A 197 -12.84 11.50 7.35
C GLU A 197 -12.84 11.86 8.85
N PRO A 198 -13.42 13.02 9.26
CA PRO A 198 -13.23 13.55 10.61
C PRO A 198 -13.69 12.63 11.74
N GLU A 199 -14.78 11.88 11.55
CA GLU A 199 -15.32 10.96 12.56
C GLU A 199 -14.33 9.82 12.88
N LEU A 200 -13.76 9.19 11.84
CA LEU A 200 -12.74 8.17 12.04
C LEU A 200 -11.42 8.76 12.52
N SER A 201 -11.05 9.94 12.01
CA SER A 201 -9.80 10.64 12.37
C SER A 201 -9.76 11.01 13.86
N ALA A 202 -10.91 11.25 14.49
CA ALA A 202 -11.01 11.53 15.92
C ALA A 202 -10.50 10.39 16.82
N HIS A 203 -10.41 9.18 16.29
CA HIS A 203 -9.89 8.00 16.99
C HIS A 203 -8.39 7.76 16.78
N ILE A 204 -7.69 8.67 16.12
CA ILE A 204 -6.32 8.47 15.65
C ILE A 204 -5.44 9.65 16.05
N LYS A 205 -4.28 9.36 16.63
CA LYS A 205 -3.25 10.35 16.93
C LYS A 205 -1.95 9.99 16.23
N ALA A 206 -1.42 10.90 15.43
CA ALA A 206 -0.08 10.74 14.85
C ALA A 206 0.97 10.66 15.97
N ARG A 207 1.88 9.67 15.89
CA ARG A 207 2.95 9.55 16.89
C ARG A 207 4.02 10.62 16.74
N ASN A 208 4.33 11.02 15.50
CA ASN A 208 5.21 12.14 15.20
C ASN A 208 4.44 13.13 14.31
N PRO A 209 3.60 14.01 14.87
CA PRO A 209 2.82 14.94 14.06
C PRO A 209 3.72 15.93 13.31
N LEU A 210 3.18 16.50 12.22
CA LEU A 210 3.77 17.68 11.59
C LEU A 210 3.89 18.85 12.59
N PRO A 211 4.80 19.81 12.36
CA PRO A 211 4.92 20.99 13.21
C PRO A 211 3.60 21.75 13.33
N ASP A 212 3.32 22.28 14.53
CA ASP A 212 2.13 23.09 14.85
C ASP A 212 2.21 24.48 14.17
N ARG A 213 1.96 24.48 12.86
CA ARG A 213 1.95 25.66 11.99
C ARG A 213 0.87 25.46 10.94
N HIS A 214 -0.27 26.09 11.12
CA HIS A 214 -1.38 25.88 10.19
C HIS A 214 -1.46 26.96 9.13
N PHE A 215 -1.81 26.57 7.90
CA PHE A 215 -2.22 27.53 6.89
C PHE A 215 -3.56 28.14 7.30
N CYS A 216 -3.75 29.43 7.01
CA CYS A 216 -5.02 30.10 7.23
C CYS A 216 -6.14 29.35 6.46
N PRO A 217 -7.30 29.07 7.08
CA PRO A 217 -8.43 28.43 6.41
C PRO A 217 -8.82 29.12 5.09
N ASP A 218 -8.73 30.45 5.03
CA ASP A 218 -9.03 31.23 3.82
C ASP A 218 -8.04 30.97 2.68
N MET A 219 -6.75 30.73 3.01
CA MET A 219 -5.76 30.34 2.00
C MET A 219 -6.06 28.96 1.43
N LEU A 220 -6.48 28.02 2.28
CA LEU A 220 -6.88 26.69 1.84
C LEU A 220 -8.22 26.70 1.14
N ALA A 221 -9.14 27.63 1.44
CA ALA A 221 -10.47 27.72 0.87
C ALA A 221 -10.44 27.79 -0.67
N GLY A 222 -9.45 28.49 -1.23
CA GLY A 222 -9.23 28.59 -2.67
C GLY A 222 -8.76 27.29 -3.33
N ILE A 223 -8.35 26.28 -2.57
CA ILE A 223 -7.99 24.95 -3.07
C ILE A 223 -9.15 24.00 -2.85
N THR A 224 -9.84 23.69 -3.93
CA THR A 224 -11.06 22.88 -3.96
C THR A 224 -10.83 21.53 -4.63
N HIS A 225 -9.77 21.40 -5.44
CA HIS A 225 -9.48 20.19 -6.20
C HIS A 225 -8.00 19.80 -6.10
N SER A 226 -7.68 18.50 -6.14
CA SER A 226 -6.29 18.01 -6.09
C SER A 226 -5.41 18.54 -7.24
N LYS A 227 -6.00 18.93 -8.38
CA LYS A 227 -5.29 19.54 -9.51
C LYS A 227 -4.73 20.93 -9.18
N GLU A 228 -5.45 21.71 -8.38
CA GLU A 228 -5.01 23.04 -7.95
C GLU A 228 -3.85 22.90 -6.97
N LEU A 229 -3.93 21.95 -6.03
CA LEU A 229 -2.82 21.59 -5.15
C LEU A 229 -1.58 21.19 -5.96
N GLU A 230 -1.74 20.33 -6.96
CA GLU A 230 -0.63 19.90 -7.81
C GLU A 230 -0.04 21.08 -8.60
N SER A 231 -0.86 22.02 -9.06
CA SER A 231 -0.40 23.24 -9.74
C SER A 231 0.42 24.15 -8.80
N ILE A 232 -0.01 24.30 -7.53
CA ILE A 232 0.72 25.07 -6.52
C ILE A 232 2.06 24.42 -6.19
N LEU A 233 2.08 23.09 -6.01
CA LEU A 233 3.32 22.34 -5.77
C LEU A 233 4.29 22.54 -6.93
N GLN A 234 3.81 22.43 -8.17
CA GLN A 234 4.62 22.60 -9.37
C GLN A 234 5.15 24.02 -9.58
N ALA A 235 4.35 25.03 -9.22
CA ALA A 235 4.77 26.43 -9.30
C ALA A 235 5.93 26.75 -8.34
N ASN A 236 6.00 26.06 -7.20
CA ASN A 236 7.08 26.22 -6.22
C ASN A 236 8.25 25.26 -6.46
N MET A 237 7.96 24.06 -6.98
CA MET A 237 8.93 23.02 -7.31
C MET A 237 8.50 22.26 -8.57
N PRO A 238 9.05 22.61 -9.75
CA PRO A 238 8.61 22.05 -11.04
C PRO A 238 8.69 20.53 -11.14
N ASP A 239 9.58 19.88 -10.38
CA ASP A 239 9.78 18.44 -10.38
C ASP A 239 8.92 17.69 -9.34
N VAL A 240 8.29 18.41 -8.41
CA VAL A 240 7.41 17.81 -7.42
C VAL A 240 6.08 17.46 -8.08
N ARG A 241 5.65 16.23 -7.83
CA ARG A 241 4.33 15.70 -8.20
C ARG A 241 3.75 15.01 -6.98
N MET A 242 2.41 14.87 -6.95
CA MET A 242 1.83 13.95 -5.98
C MET A 242 2.39 12.53 -6.20
N PRO A 243 2.65 11.76 -5.13
CA PRO A 243 3.04 10.36 -5.27
C PRO A 243 2.02 9.58 -6.10
N VAL A 244 2.52 8.69 -6.98
CA VAL A 244 1.66 7.87 -7.86
C VAL A 244 0.69 7.04 -7.03
N LEU A 245 1.16 6.46 -5.93
CA LEU A 245 0.33 5.68 -5.01
C LEU A 245 -0.75 6.51 -4.34
N LEU A 246 -0.44 7.74 -3.91
CA LEU A 246 -1.45 8.62 -3.33
C LEU A 246 -2.57 8.91 -4.33
N ARG A 247 -2.23 9.24 -5.59
CA ARG A 247 -3.24 9.42 -6.65
C ARG A 247 -4.07 8.15 -6.86
N GLN A 248 -3.42 6.99 -6.83
CA GLN A 248 -4.08 5.70 -6.99
C GLN A 248 -5.10 5.43 -5.87
N TYR A 249 -4.75 5.75 -4.62
CA TYR A 249 -5.69 5.70 -3.49
C TYR A 249 -6.85 6.68 -3.65
N LEU A 250 -6.59 7.94 -4.00
CA LEU A 250 -7.64 8.95 -4.19
C LEU A 250 -8.60 8.58 -5.34
N ASN A 251 -8.10 7.96 -6.41
CA ASN A 251 -8.93 7.44 -7.50
C ASN A 251 -9.87 6.30 -7.04
N LEU A 252 -9.49 5.57 -5.98
CA LEU A 252 -10.30 4.55 -5.32
C LEU A 252 -11.14 5.14 -4.18
N ASN A 253 -11.46 6.44 -4.23
CA ASN A 253 -12.21 7.14 -3.18
C ASN A 253 -11.54 7.02 -1.79
N GLY A 254 -10.20 6.95 -1.77
CA GLY A 254 -9.42 6.86 -0.55
C GLY A 254 -9.57 8.10 0.32
N ARG A 255 -9.78 7.88 1.61
CA ARG A 255 -9.96 8.91 2.64
C ARG A 255 -8.70 9.01 3.48
N LEU A 256 -8.26 10.23 3.74
CA LEU A 256 -7.08 10.47 4.58
C LEU A 256 -7.53 10.63 6.04
N LEU A 257 -6.86 9.94 6.94
CA LEU A 257 -7.25 9.92 8.35
C LEU A 257 -6.27 10.69 9.24
N SER A 258 -4.98 10.66 8.91
CA SER A 258 -3.96 11.36 9.67
C SER A 258 -2.65 11.42 8.88
N PHE A 259 -1.71 12.24 9.35
CA PHE A 259 -0.36 12.32 8.82
C PHE A 259 0.66 12.27 9.96
N SER A 260 1.71 11.46 9.80
CA SER A 260 2.79 11.26 10.78
C SER A 260 4.13 11.25 10.06
N LEU A 261 5.14 11.84 10.68
CA LEU A 261 6.53 11.74 10.22
C LEU A 261 7.11 10.39 10.65
N ASP A 262 7.92 9.78 9.79
CA ASP A 262 8.65 8.55 10.11
C ASP A 262 10.17 8.80 10.15
N PRO A 263 10.76 9.05 11.35
CA PRO A 263 12.20 9.21 11.50
C PRO A 263 13.01 7.95 11.17
N GLN A 264 12.39 6.76 11.26
CA GLN A 264 13.06 5.50 10.93
C GLN A 264 13.08 5.23 9.42
N PHE A 265 12.31 6.01 8.66
CA PHE A 265 12.19 5.94 7.21
C PHE A 265 12.54 7.28 6.54
N SER A 266 13.68 7.85 6.94
CA SER A 266 14.25 9.08 6.37
C SER A 266 13.40 10.36 6.57
N ASN A 267 12.65 10.46 7.67
CA ASN A 267 11.74 11.59 7.97
C ASN A 267 10.67 11.82 6.89
N THR A 268 10.29 10.74 6.21
CA THR A 268 9.18 10.72 5.25
C THR A 268 7.88 11.08 5.94
N LEU A 269 6.98 11.74 5.21
CA LEU A 269 5.64 12.03 5.71
C LEU A 269 4.69 10.91 5.26
N ASP A 270 4.18 10.13 6.21
CA ASP A 270 3.20 9.09 5.93
C ASP A 270 1.79 9.58 6.18
N GLY A 271 0.92 9.43 5.19
CA GLY A 271 -0.52 9.64 5.32
C GLY A 271 -1.24 8.31 5.56
N LEU A 272 -2.02 8.20 6.62
CA LEU A 272 -2.90 7.05 6.84
C LEU A 272 -4.10 7.17 5.91
N VAL A 273 -4.25 6.23 4.98
CA VAL A 273 -5.35 6.18 4.01
C VAL A 273 -6.28 5.03 4.35
N LEU A 274 -7.58 5.25 4.15
CA LEU A 274 -8.63 4.23 4.16
C LEU A 274 -9.33 4.19 2.80
N VAL A 275 -9.46 3.01 2.23
CA VAL A 275 -10.31 2.74 1.06
C VAL A 275 -11.43 1.79 1.49
N ASP A 276 -12.67 2.24 1.30
CA ASP A 276 -13.85 1.39 1.41
C ASP A 276 -14.26 0.95 0.00
N LEU A 277 -14.02 -0.33 -0.33
CA LEU A 277 -14.29 -0.87 -1.66
C LEU A 277 -15.79 -0.83 -2.01
N ASP A 278 -16.68 -0.78 -1.02
CA ASP A 278 -18.13 -0.61 -1.25
C ASP A 278 -18.48 0.79 -1.77
N ARG A 279 -17.59 1.78 -1.56
CA ARG A 279 -17.76 3.18 -1.99
C ARG A 279 -17.00 3.52 -3.27
N VAL A 280 -16.36 2.53 -3.90
CA VAL A 280 -15.69 2.69 -5.19
C VAL A 280 -16.70 2.49 -6.30
N ASP A 281 -16.72 3.37 -7.30
CA ASP A 281 -17.61 3.19 -8.43
C ASP A 281 -17.27 1.91 -9.22
N GLN A 282 -18.29 1.23 -9.75
CA GLN A 282 -18.11 -0.05 -10.43
C GLN A 282 -17.13 0.05 -11.61
N GLN A 283 -17.10 1.17 -12.34
CA GLN A 283 -16.22 1.32 -13.49
C GLN A 283 -14.76 1.34 -13.06
N THR A 284 -14.42 2.07 -12.00
CA THR A 284 -13.09 2.10 -11.42
C THR A 284 -12.70 0.75 -10.84
N LEU A 285 -13.57 0.13 -10.04
CA LEU A 285 -13.29 -1.17 -9.44
C LEU A 285 -13.07 -2.27 -10.50
N SER A 286 -13.83 -2.23 -11.59
CA SER A 286 -13.72 -3.18 -12.71
C SER A 286 -12.36 -3.16 -13.38
N ARG A 287 -11.62 -2.05 -13.34
CA ARG A 287 -10.25 -1.98 -13.90
C ARG A 287 -9.27 -2.89 -13.18
N TYR A 288 -9.52 -3.13 -11.89
CA TYR A 288 -8.64 -3.93 -11.03
C TYR A 288 -9.21 -5.33 -10.78
N MET A 289 -10.49 -5.42 -10.43
CA MET A 289 -11.15 -6.68 -10.07
C MET A 289 -11.65 -7.46 -11.29
N GLY A 290 -11.87 -6.78 -12.43
CA GLY A 290 -12.58 -7.32 -13.59
C GLY A 290 -14.09 -7.02 -13.53
N SER A 291 -14.73 -6.84 -14.69
CA SER A 291 -16.10 -6.30 -14.76
C SER A 291 -17.15 -7.14 -14.03
N GLN A 292 -17.12 -8.46 -14.21
CA GLN A 292 -18.06 -9.38 -13.57
C GLN A 292 -17.80 -9.47 -12.06
N ALA A 293 -16.54 -9.69 -11.67
CA ALA A 293 -16.16 -9.79 -10.27
C ALA A 293 -16.47 -8.50 -9.48
N ALA A 294 -16.23 -7.32 -10.06
CA ALA A 294 -16.61 -6.05 -9.45
C ALA A 294 -18.13 -5.91 -9.28
N HIS A 295 -18.91 -6.36 -10.26
CA HIS A 295 -20.38 -6.39 -10.16
C HIS A 295 -20.84 -7.28 -9.01
N ASP A 296 -20.37 -8.53 -8.98
CA ASP A 296 -20.74 -9.53 -7.98
C ASP A 296 -20.32 -9.08 -6.57
N PHE A 297 -19.11 -8.53 -6.45
CA PHE A 297 -18.56 -7.99 -5.21
C PHE A 297 -19.45 -6.88 -4.63
N LEU A 298 -19.80 -5.87 -5.44
CA LEU A 298 -20.62 -4.73 -5.00
C LEU A 298 -22.08 -5.13 -4.74
N LYS A 299 -22.59 -6.14 -5.44
CA LYS A 299 -23.93 -6.70 -5.21
C LYS A 299 -23.99 -7.67 -4.02
N LYS A 300 -22.85 -8.00 -3.42
CA LYS A 300 -22.74 -8.98 -2.31
C LYS A 300 -23.35 -10.33 -2.70
N VAL A 301 -23.15 -10.73 -3.95
CA VAL A 301 -23.54 -12.05 -4.44
C VAL A 301 -22.66 -13.09 -3.74
N ASP A 302 -23.26 -14.19 -3.30
CA ASP A 302 -22.56 -15.25 -2.59
C ASP A 302 -21.55 -15.96 -3.55
N ILE A 303 -20.26 -15.84 -3.23
CA ILE A 303 -19.14 -16.25 -4.10
C ILE A 303 -18.79 -17.73 -3.88
N ASP A 304 -19.50 -18.45 -3.00
CA ASP A 304 -19.35 -19.91 -2.81
C ASP A 304 -19.57 -20.75 -4.10
N SER A 305 -20.02 -20.11 -5.18
CA SER A 305 -20.15 -20.70 -6.52
C SER A 305 -18.95 -20.49 -7.47
N TYR A 306 -17.96 -19.65 -7.13
CA TYR A 306 -16.80 -19.39 -7.99
C TYR A 306 -15.68 -20.41 -7.75
N LYS A 307 -15.92 -21.66 -8.18
CA LYS A 307 -14.81 -22.59 -8.42
C LYS A 307 -13.94 -22.00 -9.53
N PRO A 308 -12.64 -21.75 -9.33
CA PRO A 308 -11.77 -21.50 -10.47
C PRO A 308 -11.90 -22.72 -11.37
N HIS A 309 -12.35 -22.51 -12.61
CA HIS A 309 -12.38 -23.56 -13.60
C HIS A 309 -10.95 -24.08 -13.79
N ALA A 310 -10.68 -25.23 -13.18
CA ALA A 310 -9.59 -26.10 -13.58
C ALA A 310 -9.87 -26.57 -15.01
N ALA A 311 -9.01 -26.17 -15.93
CA ALA A 311 -8.76 -26.81 -17.21
C ALA A 311 -7.32 -26.49 -17.63
#